data_AF-A0A1J5I1T7-F1
#
_entry.id   AF-A0A1J5I1T7-F1
#
_cell.length_a   1.000
_cell.length_b   1.000
_cell.length_c   1.000
_cell.angle_alpha   90.00
_cell.angle_beta   90.00
_cell.angle_gamma   90.00
#
_symmetry.space_group_name_H-M   'P 1'
#
loop_
_entity.id
_entity.type
_entity.pdbx_description
1 polymer ?
#
loop_
_entity_poly.entity_id
_entity_poly.type
_entity_poly.pdbx_seq_one_letter_code
_entity_poly.pdbx_strand_id
1 'polypeptide(L)'
;MAKTNPGRFFEDYRIGEVIAHAVPRTVSGGERALYHALYPARHALYSSDEFARNCGLDAAPIDDLAAFHIVFGKTVPDISLNAVANLGYAEGRWLKPVWPGDTLRSESQVIGLKQNSNGKSGVVWVRTKGYNQDDEAVLDYIRWVMVRKRDAATPAPDTLIPELKPALAAADLVIPEGLDFARYDFTLAGERHTLGDYEIDEKIDHVDGVTIEEAEHMLATRLWQNTAKVHFDATNRPDGKRLIYGGHVISLARALSFNGLANAQMIVGLNAGAHANPCFAGDTVRAWSEVLDKAATSHPGVGAIRLRLVAVKHGAPAFALKGEDGKYHPDVLLDLDYWALIPV
;
A
#
# COMPACT_ATOMS: atom_id res chain seq x y z
N MET A 1 30.96 -1.79 20.76
CA MET A 1 29.60 -1.64 20.18
C MET A 1 29.08 -3.01 19.77
N ALA A 2 27.81 -3.30 20.04
CA ALA A 2 27.17 -4.52 19.52
C ALA A 2 27.16 -4.48 17.98
N LYS A 3 27.33 -5.65 17.34
CA LYS A 3 27.31 -5.79 15.87
C LYS A 3 25.89 -5.87 15.29
N THR A 4 24.87 -5.96 16.14
CA THR A 4 23.45 -6.01 15.76
C THR A 4 22.87 -4.60 15.63
N ASN A 5 21.98 -4.41 14.66
CA ASN A 5 21.23 -3.16 14.51
C ASN A 5 19.94 -3.24 15.36
N PRO A 6 19.77 -2.41 16.40
CA PRO A 6 18.57 -2.39 17.23
C PRO A 6 17.37 -1.70 16.57
N GLY A 7 17.55 -1.11 15.38
CA GLY A 7 16.63 -0.15 14.80
C GLY A 7 16.61 1.17 15.59
N ARG A 8 15.83 2.12 15.10
CA ARG A 8 15.65 3.43 15.74
C ARG A 8 14.46 3.42 16.72
N PHE A 9 14.59 4.20 17.78
CA PHE A 9 13.51 4.57 18.68
C PHE A 9 13.11 6.02 18.43
N PHE A 10 12.00 6.47 19.02
CA PHE A 10 11.44 7.79 18.73
C PHE A 10 12.44 8.95 18.94
N GLU A 11 13.26 8.89 19.99
CA GLU A 11 14.28 9.88 20.32
C GLU A 11 15.52 9.86 19.39
N ASP A 12 15.64 8.86 18.50
CA ASP A 12 16.76 8.72 17.58
C ASP A 12 16.55 9.52 16.27
N TYR A 13 15.33 9.99 15.99
CA TYR A 13 15.01 10.72 14.75
C TYR A 13 15.29 12.22 14.87
N ARG A 14 15.67 12.85 13.75
CA ARG A 14 15.83 14.31 13.64
C ARG A 14 15.04 14.83 12.45
N ILE A 15 14.33 15.95 12.62
CA ILE A 15 13.60 16.61 11.51
C ILE A 15 14.61 16.96 10.41
N GLY A 16 14.23 16.67 9.16
CA GLY A 16 15.04 16.90 7.96
C GLY A 16 16.07 15.81 7.67
N GLU A 17 16.31 14.86 8.58
CA GLU A 17 17.23 13.75 8.37
C GLU A 17 16.79 12.89 7.19
N VAL A 18 17.71 12.57 6.30
CA VAL A 18 17.52 11.61 5.20
C VAL A 18 18.21 10.30 5.56
N ILE A 19 17.44 9.23 5.57
CA ILE A 19 17.89 7.88 5.91
C ILE A 19 17.91 7.06 4.63
N ALA A 20 19.11 6.70 4.16
CA ALA A 20 19.28 5.75 3.07
C ALA A 20 19.10 4.31 3.61
N HIS A 21 18.18 3.56 3.01
CA HIS A 21 17.85 2.21 3.47
C HIS A 21 18.74 1.16 2.80
N ALA A 22 19.12 0.14 3.56
CA ALA A 22 19.96 -0.94 3.08
C ALA A 22 19.21 -1.92 2.16
N VAL A 23 20.00 -2.75 1.45
CA VAL A 23 19.54 -3.88 0.63
C VAL A 23 18.74 -3.43 -0.60
N PRO A 24 19.39 -2.91 -1.65
CA PRO A 24 18.73 -2.70 -2.94
C PRO A 24 18.22 -4.04 -3.50
N ARG A 25 17.11 -4.00 -4.23
CA ARG A 25 16.40 -5.20 -4.69
C ARG A 25 16.07 -5.13 -6.18
N THR A 26 16.77 -5.93 -6.97
CA THR A 26 16.42 -6.20 -8.38
C THR A 26 15.14 -6.99 -8.46
N VAL A 27 14.16 -6.61 -9.28
CA VAL A 27 12.89 -7.32 -9.48
C VAL A 27 12.83 -7.95 -10.86
N SER A 28 11.99 -8.98 -11.05
CA SER A 28 11.91 -9.77 -12.29
C SER A 28 10.59 -10.55 -12.36
N GLY A 29 10.52 -11.60 -13.19
CA GLY A 29 9.34 -12.47 -13.30
C GLY A 29 9.03 -13.29 -12.05
N GLY A 30 9.99 -13.49 -11.14
CA GLY A 30 9.77 -14.24 -9.89
C GLY A 30 8.79 -13.53 -8.94
N GLU A 31 8.87 -12.20 -8.84
CA GLU A 31 7.94 -11.38 -8.07
C GLU A 31 6.52 -11.49 -8.62
N ARG A 32 6.34 -11.44 -9.95
CA ARG A 32 5.05 -11.63 -10.60
C ARG A 32 4.43 -12.99 -10.26
N ALA A 33 5.20 -14.07 -10.42
CA ALA A 33 4.73 -15.42 -10.14
C ALA A 33 4.35 -15.60 -8.67
N LEU A 34 5.19 -15.14 -7.73
CA LEU A 34 4.91 -15.26 -6.30
C LEU A 34 3.74 -14.37 -5.86
N TYR A 35 3.63 -13.15 -6.37
CA TYR A 35 2.53 -12.25 -6.03
C TYR A 35 1.18 -12.84 -6.47
N HIS A 36 1.09 -13.38 -7.68
CA HIS A 36 -0.13 -14.07 -8.15
C HIS A 36 -0.39 -15.42 -7.46
N ALA A 37 0.62 -16.05 -6.88
CA ALA A 37 0.42 -17.25 -6.06
C ALA A 37 -0.08 -16.91 -4.64
N LEU A 38 0.29 -15.75 -4.12
CA LEU A 38 -0.06 -15.27 -2.77
C LEU A 38 -1.42 -14.57 -2.71
N TYR A 39 -1.83 -13.95 -3.81
CA TYR A 39 -3.09 -13.22 -3.91
C TYR A 39 -3.83 -13.70 -5.17
N PRO A 40 -5.15 -13.87 -5.15
CA PRO A 40 -5.94 -14.27 -6.32
C PRO A 40 -6.09 -13.12 -7.33
N ALA A 41 -4.99 -12.42 -7.63
CA ALA A 41 -4.94 -11.26 -8.52
C ALA A 41 -5.15 -11.70 -9.98
N ARG A 42 -6.01 -10.98 -10.70
CA ARG A 42 -6.37 -11.28 -12.09
C ARG A 42 -6.37 -10.07 -13.02
N HIS A 43 -5.89 -8.91 -12.57
CA HIS A 43 -5.78 -7.73 -13.42
C HIS A 43 -4.90 -8.06 -14.63
N ALA A 44 -5.49 -7.92 -15.83
CA ALA A 44 -4.92 -8.43 -17.07
C ALA A 44 -3.59 -7.75 -17.41
N LEU A 45 -3.44 -6.46 -17.08
CA LEU A 45 -2.23 -5.69 -17.34
C LEU A 45 -0.99 -6.29 -16.67
N TYR A 46 -1.11 -6.80 -15.44
CA TYR A 46 0.00 -7.42 -14.71
C TYR A 46 0.19 -8.91 -15.05
N SER A 47 -0.79 -9.51 -15.73
CA SER A 47 -0.82 -10.94 -16.01
C SER A 47 -0.24 -11.31 -17.37
N SER A 48 -0.32 -10.41 -18.36
CA SER A 48 0.03 -10.71 -19.75
C SER A 48 0.80 -9.57 -20.41
N ASP A 49 2.02 -9.89 -20.87
CA ASP A 49 2.83 -8.94 -21.64
C ASP A 49 2.13 -8.54 -22.96
N GLU A 50 1.39 -9.46 -23.59
CA GLU A 50 0.62 -9.16 -24.80
C GLU A 50 -0.56 -8.22 -24.53
N PHE A 51 -1.25 -8.40 -23.40
CA PHE A 51 -2.34 -7.49 -23.00
C PHE A 51 -1.78 -6.09 -22.72
N ALA A 52 -0.67 -6.00 -22.00
CA ALA A 52 0.00 -4.74 -21.71
C ALA A 52 0.49 -4.03 -22.99
N ARG A 53 1.02 -4.77 -23.98
CA ARG A 53 1.38 -4.22 -25.30
C ARG A 53 0.19 -3.72 -26.11
N ASN A 54 -0.95 -4.40 -26.02
CA ASN A 54 -2.18 -3.90 -26.62
C ASN A 54 -2.60 -2.58 -25.98
N CYS A 55 -2.32 -2.40 -24.68
CA CYS A 55 -2.49 -1.15 -23.92
C CYS A 55 -1.33 -0.15 -24.09
N GLY A 56 -0.43 -0.35 -25.06
CA GLY A 56 0.63 0.60 -25.42
C GLY A 56 1.90 0.56 -24.56
N LEU A 57 1.99 -0.35 -23.59
CA LEU A 57 3.20 -0.58 -22.79
C LEU A 57 4.19 -1.54 -23.49
N ASP A 58 5.46 -1.56 -23.10
CA ASP A 58 6.45 -2.48 -23.69
C ASP A 58 6.24 -3.95 -23.28
N ALA A 59 5.77 -4.17 -22.05
CA ALA A 59 5.46 -5.46 -21.44
C ALA A 59 4.53 -5.24 -20.22
N ALA A 60 4.24 -6.29 -19.44
CA ALA A 60 3.60 -6.12 -18.15
C ALA A 60 4.62 -5.61 -17.11
N PRO A 61 4.37 -4.46 -16.44
CA PRO A 61 5.22 -4.02 -15.34
C PRO A 61 5.03 -4.90 -14.10
N ILE A 62 5.89 -4.71 -13.10
CA ILE A 62 5.67 -5.23 -11.75
C ILE A 62 4.44 -4.53 -11.17
N ASP A 63 3.55 -5.30 -10.52
CA ASP A 63 2.34 -4.78 -9.87
C ASP A 63 2.66 -3.60 -8.93
N ASP A 64 1.84 -2.54 -9.01
CA ASP A 64 2.05 -1.29 -8.28
C ASP A 64 2.19 -1.50 -6.78
N LEU A 65 1.40 -2.42 -6.21
CA LEU A 65 1.45 -2.74 -4.79
C LEU A 65 2.65 -3.62 -4.45
N ALA A 66 3.07 -4.52 -5.35
CA ALA A 66 4.31 -5.27 -5.16
C ALA A 66 5.52 -4.31 -5.12
N ALA A 67 5.59 -3.34 -6.04
CA ALA A 67 6.61 -2.29 -6.02
C ALA A 67 6.54 -1.46 -4.72
N PHE A 68 5.34 -1.04 -4.31
CA PHE A 68 5.13 -0.35 -3.04
C PHE A 68 5.60 -1.17 -1.84
N HIS A 69 5.28 -2.47 -1.77
CA HIS A 69 5.67 -3.33 -0.67
C HIS A 69 7.19 -3.55 -0.60
N ILE A 70 7.87 -3.62 -1.74
CA ILE A 70 9.34 -3.69 -1.79
C ILE A 70 9.94 -2.41 -1.22
N VAL A 71 9.52 -1.24 -1.72
CA VAL A 71 10.01 0.07 -1.24
C VAL A 71 9.70 0.24 0.25
N PHE A 72 8.48 -0.06 0.68
CA PHE A 72 8.05 -0.02 2.08
C PHE A 72 8.91 -0.94 2.96
N GLY A 73 9.12 -2.19 2.52
CA GLY A 73 9.88 -3.20 3.23
C GLY A 73 11.32 -2.77 3.52
N LYS A 74 11.94 -2.03 2.59
CA LYS A 74 13.29 -1.48 2.77
C LYS A 74 13.35 -0.51 3.95
N THR A 75 12.28 0.25 4.18
CA THR A 75 12.23 1.24 5.27
C THR A 75 12.04 0.62 6.65
N VAL A 76 11.58 -0.63 6.74
CA VAL A 76 11.15 -1.22 8.02
C VAL A 76 12.25 -1.28 9.07
N PRO A 77 13.48 -1.75 8.77
CA PRO A 77 14.56 -1.80 9.76
C PRO A 77 14.84 -0.46 10.44
N ASP A 78 14.74 0.63 9.68
CA ASP A 78 15.13 1.96 10.15
C ASP A 78 13.97 2.79 10.68
N ILE A 79 12.75 2.61 10.15
CA ILE A 79 11.59 3.46 10.48
C ILE A 79 10.64 2.77 11.46
N SER A 80 10.36 1.48 11.28
CA SER A 80 9.24 0.82 11.95
C SER A 80 9.55 -0.49 12.66
N LEU A 81 10.83 -0.85 12.80
CA LEU A 81 11.22 -2.05 13.55
C LEU A 81 10.74 -2.02 15.00
N ASN A 82 10.76 -0.83 15.62
CA ASN A 82 10.29 -0.58 16.98
C ASN A 82 8.93 0.13 17.03
N ALA A 83 8.21 0.19 15.90
CA ALA A 83 6.88 0.79 15.85
C ALA A 83 5.84 -0.07 16.59
N VAL A 84 4.82 0.61 17.11
CA VAL A 84 3.61 0.02 17.65
C VAL A 84 2.62 -0.22 16.52
N ALA A 85 2.44 0.78 15.65
CA ALA A 85 1.53 0.73 14.52
C ALA A 85 1.94 1.74 13.44
N ASN A 86 1.55 1.46 12.19
CA ASN A 86 1.46 2.47 11.14
C ASN A 86 0.11 3.17 11.26
N LEU A 87 0.13 4.49 11.32
CA LEU A 87 -1.05 5.30 11.62
C LEU A 87 -1.70 5.91 10.38
N GLY A 88 -0.98 5.98 9.26
CA GLY A 88 -1.56 6.38 7.99
C GLY A 88 -0.54 6.53 6.86
N TYR A 89 -1.09 6.90 5.71
CA TYR A 89 -0.39 7.21 4.47
C TYR A 89 -0.98 8.49 3.89
N ALA A 90 -0.20 9.22 3.10
CA ALA A 90 -0.67 10.38 2.36
C ALA A 90 0.21 10.62 1.13
N GLU A 91 -0.33 11.33 0.15
CA GLU A 91 0.40 11.83 -1.03
C GLU A 91 1.23 10.76 -1.77
N GLY A 92 0.77 9.51 -1.77
CA GLY A 92 1.48 8.43 -2.45
C GLY A 92 1.30 8.51 -3.95
N ARG A 93 2.39 8.62 -4.71
CA ARG A 93 2.40 8.81 -6.16
C ARG A 93 3.30 7.77 -6.79
N TRP A 94 2.75 6.97 -7.69
CA TRP A 94 3.54 6.15 -8.59
C TRP A 94 3.98 7.06 -9.73
N LEU A 95 5.29 7.28 -9.82
CA LEU A 95 5.90 8.25 -10.73
C LEU A 95 6.33 7.58 -12.04
N LYS A 96 6.68 6.29 -11.98
CA LYS A 96 7.04 5.46 -13.13
C LYS A 96 6.65 4.01 -12.86
N PRO A 97 6.29 3.23 -13.90
CA PRO A 97 6.21 1.78 -13.77
C PRO A 97 7.57 1.20 -13.36
N VAL A 98 7.52 0.11 -12.58
CA VAL A 98 8.70 -0.69 -12.29
C VAL A 98 8.72 -1.88 -13.24
N TRP A 99 9.82 -2.05 -13.97
CA TRP A 99 9.96 -3.10 -14.98
C TRP A 99 10.72 -4.32 -14.44
N PRO A 100 10.45 -5.52 -14.95
CA PRO A 100 11.35 -6.66 -14.74
C PRO A 100 12.78 -6.31 -15.18
N GLY A 101 13.73 -6.44 -14.25
CA GLY A 101 15.13 -6.03 -14.42
C GLY A 101 15.50 -4.80 -13.59
N ASP A 102 14.53 -3.96 -13.20
CA ASP A 102 14.81 -2.78 -12.39
C ASP A 102 15.36 -3.13 -11.02
N THR A 103 16.23 -2.28 -10.48
CA THR A 103 16.76 -2.42 -9.12
C THR A 103 16.28 -1.30 -8.22
N LEU A 104 15.44 -1.65 -7.24
CA LEU A 104 14.83 -0.69 -6.33
C LEU A 104 15.68 -0.45 -5.08
N ARG A 105 15.93 0.81 -4.78
CA ARG A 105 16.44 1.30 -3.48
C ARG A 105 15.46 2.31 -2.89
N SER A 106 15.57 2.63 -1.60
CA SER A 106 14.72 3.67 -1.01
C SER A 106 15.44 4.53 0.01
N GLU A 107 14.91 5.73 0.19
CA GLU A 107 15.31 6.67 1.23
C GLU A 107 14.08 7.26 1.90
N SER A 108 14.20 7.64 3.17
CA SER A 108 13.15 8.33 3.91
C SER A 108 13.67 9.62 4.51
N GLN A 109 12.98 10.73 4.27
CA GLN A 109 13.20 11.99 4.96
C GLN A 109 12.24 12.10 6.15
N VAL A 110 12.75 12.40 7.35
CA VAL A 110 11.91 12.71 8.51
C VAL A 110 11.33 14.11 8.36
N ILE A 111 10.01 14.21 8.18
CA ILE A 111 9.30 15.47 7.94
C ILE A 111 8.44 15.92 9.11
N GLY A 112 8.36 15.12 10.17
CA GLY A 112 7.62 15.47 11.37
C GLY A 112 7.90 14.55 12.54
N LEU A 113 7.84 15.11 13.76
CA LEU A 113 7.99 14.41 15.02
C LEU A 113 6.99 14.98 16.02
N LYS A 114 6.30 14.12 16.77
CA LYS A 114 5.42 14.53 17.87
C LYS A 114 5.44 13.48 18.97
N GLN A 115 5.89 13.85 20.17
CA GLN A 115 5.80 12.93 21.31
C GLN A 115 4.33 12.75 21.74
N ASN A 116 3.95 11.52 22.07
CA ASN A 116 2.64 11.26 22.67
C ASN A 116 2.60 11.76 24.13
N SER A 117 1.41 12.15 24.58
CA SER A 117 1.18 12.67 25.94
C SER A 117 1.60 11.70 27.06
N ASN A 118 1.61 10.39 26.80
CA ASN A 118 2.06 9.38 27.75
C ASN A 118 3.58 9.34 27.97
N GLY A 119 4.36 10.06 27.16
CA GLY A 119 5.83 10.15 27.27
C GLY A 119 6.58 8.85 26.94
N LYS A 120 5.90 7.78 26.51
CA LYS A 120 6.49 6.46 26.24
C LYS A 120 6.67 6.15 24.74
N SER A 121 6.14 7.01 23.88
CA SER A 121 6.14 6.85 22.43
C SER A 121 5.99 8.21 21.75
N GLY A 122 6.20 8.25 20.44
CA GLY A 122 5.88 9.41 19.61
C GLY A 122 5.57 9.00 18.18
N VAL A 123 5.00 9.94 17.43
CA VAL A 123 4.68 9.78 16.02
C VAL A 123 5.80 10.37 15.18
N VAL A 124 6.24 9.61 14.18
CA VAL A 124 7.26 10.01 13.21
C VAL A 124 6.60 10.03 11.84
N TRP A 125 6.68 11.16 11.14
CA TRP A 125 6.27 11.29 9.75
C TRP A 125 7.52 11.20 8.87
N VAL A 126 7.45 10.35 7.86
CA VAL A 126 8.49 10.23 6.85
C VAL A 126 7.92 10.38 5.45
N ARG A 127 8.65 11.08 4.59
CA ARG A 127 8.46 11.03 3.13
C ARG A 127 9.46 10.02 2.58
N THR A 128 8.97 8.94 2.01
CA THR A 128 9.78 7.87 1.44
C THR A 128 9.76 7.96 -0.06
N LYS A 129 10.93 7.88 -0.68
CA LYS A 129 11.08 7.72 -2.13
C LYS A 129 11.73 6.38 -2.45
N GLY A 130 11.19 5.70 -3.46
CA GLY A 130 11.80 4.56 -4.13
C GLY A 130 12.45 5.00 -5.44
N TYR A 131 13.65 4.49 -5.72
CA TYR A 131 14.41 4.79 -6.93
C TYR A 131 14.79 3.50 -7.67
N ASN A 132 14.86 3.56 -9.00
CA ASN A 132 15.44 2.50 -9.83
C ASN A 132 16.99 2.61 -9.88
N GLN A 133 17.62 1.80 -10.74
CA GLN A 133 19.06 1.78 -10.96
C GLN A 133 19.64 3.05 -11.60
N ASP A 134 18.78 3.85 -12.24
CA ASP A 134 19.15 5.09 -12.95
C ASP A 134 18.92 6.33 -12.06
N ASP A 135 18.73 6.12 -10.76
CA ASP A 135 18.42 7.14 -9.75
C ASP A 135 17.13 7.93 -10.03
N GLU A 136 16.21 7.34 -10.80
CA GLU A 136 14.91 7.92 -11.08
C GLU A 136 13.90 7.50 -10.02
N ALA A 137 13.16 8.47 -9.48
CA ALA A 137 12.12 8.18 -8.50
C ALA A 137 10.94 7.47 -9.19
N VAL A 138 10.60 6.26 -8.70
CA VAL A 138 9.46 5.47 -9.21
C VAL A 138 8.25 5.57 -8.30
N LEU A 139 8.46 5.89 -7.02
CA LEU A 139 7.41 5.99 -5.99
C LEU A 139 7.79 7.07 -4.98
N ASP A 140 6.83 7.90 -4.56
CA ASP A 140 6.98 8.90 -3.51
C ASP A 140 5.73 8.90 -2.63
N TYR A 141 5.86 8.68 -1.33
CA TYR A 141 4.71 8.69 -0.41
C TYR A 141 5.10 9.18 0.97
N ILE A 142 4.11 9.66 1.72
CA ILE A 142 4.24 9.98 3.13
C ILE A 142 3.57 8.88 3.95
N ARG A 143 4.20 8.48 5.05
CA ARG A 143 3.56 7.68 6.10
C ARG A 143 3.95 8.18 7.47
N TRP A 144 3.14 7.85 8.47
CA TRP A 144 3.51 8.09 9.85
C TRP A 144 3.26 6.89 10.74
N VAL A 145 4.17 6.71 11.69
CA VAL A 145 4.23 5.54 12.56
C VAL A 145 4.34 5.97 14.02
N MET A 146 3.69 5.22 14.91
CA MET A 146 3.90 5.37 16.35
C MET A 146 5.12 4.53 16.74
N VAL A 147 6.20 5.17 17.19
CA VAL A 147 7.45 4.51 17.59
C VAL A 147 7.61 4.58 19.10
N ARG A 148 8.07 3.48 19.70
CA ARG A 148 8.39 3.44 21.13
C ARG A 148 9.61 4.31 21.42
N LYS A 149 9.66 4.87 22.64
CA LYS A 149 10.90 5.39 23.18
C LYS A 149 11.74 4.25 23.76
N ARG A 150 13.05 4.38 23.69
CA ARG A 150 13.99 3.47 24.36
C ARG A 150 14.01 3.78 25.85
N ASP A 151 14.11 5.07 26.17
CA ASP A 151 14.02 5.60 27.52
C ASP A 151 12.96 6.70 27.60
N ALA A 152 11.94 6.47 28.43
CA ALA A 152 10.85 7.42 28.64
C ALA A 152 11.35 8.78 29.17
N ALA A 153 12.48 8.81 29.89
CA ALA A 153 13.06 10.03 30.46
C ALA A 153 13.80 10.91 29.45
N THR A 154 14.13 10.39 28.25
CA THR A 154 14.82 11.18 27.22
C THR A 154 13.96 12.38 26.81
N PRO A 155 14.49 13.61 26.72
CA PRO A 155 13.71 14.76 26.28
C PRO A 155 13.05 14.55 24.91
N ALA A 156 11.85 15.10 24.73
CA ALA A 156 11.18 15.06 23.44
C ALA A 156 11.94 15.91 22.41
N PRO A 157 12.05 15.45 21.15
CA PRO A 157 12.45 16.34 20.06
C PRO A 157 11.39 17.43 19.86
N ASP A 158 11.78 18.52 19.20
CA ASP A 158 10.85 19.59 18.83
C ASP A 158 9.68 19.03 18.02
N THR A 159 8.47 19.51 18.36
CA THR A 159 7.26 19.05 17.68
C THR A 159 7.12 19.75 16.34
N LEU A 160 7.01 18.97 15.29
CA LEU A 160 6.63 19.40 13.95
C LEU A 160 5.63 18.39 13.40
N ILE A 161 4.44 18.88 13.03
CA ILE A 161 3.42 18.09 12.35
C ILE A 161 3.33 18.66 10.94
N PRO A 162 3.65 17.89 9.88
CA PRO A 162 3.57 18.40 8.52
C PRO A 162 2.10 18.61 8.13
N GLU A 163 1.87 19.66 7.34
CA GLU A 163 0.62 19.79 6.60
C GLU A 163 0.64 18.80 5.43
N LEU A 164 -0.43 18.03 5.27
CA LEU A 164 -0.57 17.00 4.25
C LEU A 164 -1.79 17.30 3.40
N LYS A 165 -1.70 17.04 2.09
CA LYS A 165 -2.89 17.09 1.24
C LYS A 165 -3.95 16.09 1.73
N PRO A 166 -5.23 16.48 1.78
CA PRO A 166 -6.30 15.55 2.15
C PRO A 166 -6.49 14.44 1.10
N ALA A 167 -6.19 14.74 -0.16
CA ALA A 167 -6.15 13.81 -1.27
C ALA A 167 -5.31 14.40 -2.41
N LEU A 168 -4.79 13.53 -3.28
CA LEU A 168 -4.18 13.93 -4.54
C LEU A 168 -5.27 14.38 -5.52
N ALA A 169 -4.99 15.45 -6.26
CA ALA A 169 -5.81 15.88 -7.39
C ALA A 169 -5.46 15.05 -8.64
N ALA A 170 -6.36 15.01 -9.62
CA ALA A 170 -6.09 14.33 -10.90
C ALA A 170 -4.80 14.82 -11.58
N ALA A 171 -4.48 16.12 -11.45
CA ALA A 171 -3.25 16.71 -11.98
C ALA A 171 -1.97 16.28 -11.25
N ASP A 172 -2.06 15.66 -10.06
CA ASP A 172 -0.92 15.11 -9.35
C ASP A 172 -0.55 13.69 -9.84
N LEU A 173 -1.49 13.01 -10.53
CA LEU A 173 -1.35 11.64 -11.01
C LEU A 173 -0.42 11.58 -12.22
N VAL A 174 0.36 10.51 -12.33
CA VAL A 174 1.19 10.24 -13.49
C VAL A 174 0.57 9.10 -14.29
N ILE A 175 0.39 9.34 -15.59
CA ILE A 175 0.06 8.27 -16.53
C ILE A 175 1.38 7.71 -17.04
N PRO A 176 1.60 6.38 -16.95
CA PRO A 176 2.75 5.74 -17.57
C PRO A 176 2.89 6.13 -19.04
N GLU A 177 4.13 6.42 -19.45
CA GLU A 177 4.43 6.70 -20.84
C GLU A 177 3.99 5.52 -21.72
N GLY A 178 3.29 5.83 -22.83
CA GLY A 178 2.76 4.84 -23.76
C GLY A 178 1.42 4.21 -23.37
N LEU A 179 0.95 4.34 -22.13
CA LEU A 179 -0.33 3.74 -21.72
C LEU A 179 -1.51 4.31 -22.51
N ASP A 180 -2.21 3.44 -23.24
CA ASP A 180 -3.36 3.77 -24.06
C ASP A 180 -4.38 2.63 -24.07
N PHE A 181 -5.60 2.90 -23.59
CA PHE A 181 -6.70 1.92 -23.62
C PHE A 181 -7.58 2.02 -24.86
N ALA A 182 -7.19 2.72 -25.93
CA ALA A 182 -7.97 2.78 -27.18
C ALA A 182 -8.15 1.41 -27.86
N ARG A 183 -7.25 0.44 -27.63
CA ARG A 183 -7.33 -0.94 -28.15
C ARG A 183 -7.60 -1.97 -27.04
N TYR A 184 -8.21 -1.54 -25.95
CA TYR A 184 -8.44 -2.36 -24.77
C TYR A 184 -9.42 -3.50 -25.05
N ASP A 185 -9.01 -4.74 -24.77
CA ASP A 185 -9.84 -5.92 -24.96
C ASP A 185 -10.62 -6.23 -23.68
N PHE A 186 -11.87 -5.78 -23.63
CA PHE A 186 -12.79 -6.01 -22.51
C PHE A 186 -13.09 -7.49 -22.24
N THR A 187 -12.98 -8.37 -23.25
CA THR A 187 -13.18 -9.81 -23.06
C THR A 187 -12.03 -10.40 -22.25
N LEU A 188 -10.79 -10.06 -22.63
CA LEU A 188 -9.60 -10.52 -21.92
C LEU A 188 -9.41 -9.84 -20.56
N ALA A 189 -9.87 -8.59 -20.42
CA ALA A 189 -9.85 -7.88 -19.15
C ALA A 189 -10.82 -8.46 -18.11
N GLY A 190 -11.88 -9.15 -18.57
CA GLY A 190 -12.84 -9.85 -17.72
C GLY A 190 -14.10 -9.04 -17.39
N GLU A 191 -14.24 -7.82 -17.89
CA GLU A 191 -15.40 -6.95 -17.66
C GLU A 191 -15.58 -5.90 -18.77
N ARG A 192 -16.83 -5.49 -19.01
CA ARG A 192 -17.18 -4.48 -20.03
C ARG A 192 -17.27 -3.03 -19.52
N HIS A 193 -17.31 -2.83 -18.21
CA HIS A 193 -17.56 -1.52 -17.62
C HIS A 193 -16.33 -0.60 -17.74
N THR A 194 -16.58 0.61 -18.21
CA THR A 194 -15.61 1.72 -18.37
C THR A 194 -15.81 2.74 -17.25
N LEU A 195 -14.99 3.79 -17.19
CA LEU A 195 -15.18 4.91 -16.25
C LEU A 195 -16.60 5.51 -16.31
N GLY A 196 -17.21 5.50 -17.50
CA GLY A 196 -18.56 6.03 -17.72
C GLY A 196 -19.65 5.25 -16.98
N ASP A 197 -19.42 3.97 -16.72
CA ASP A 197 -20.42 3.05 -16.15
C ASP A 197 -20.49 3.08 -14.61
N TYR A 198 -19.48 3.65 -13.94
CA TYR A 198 -19.45 3.79 -12.48
C TYR A 198 -20.08 5.10 -12.01
N GLU A 199 -20.82 5.09 -10.91
CA GLU A 199 -21.42 6.31 -10.32
C GLU A 199 -20.67 6.74 -9.06
N ILE A 200 -20.54 8.05 -8.82
CA ILE A 200 -20.00 8.54 -7.53
C ILE A 200 -20.97 8.11 -6.41
N ASP A 201 -20.41 7.72 -5.26
CA ASP A 201 -21.09 7.11 -4.11
C ASP A 201 -21.62 5.68 -4.34
N GLU A 202 -21.40 5.10 -5.53
CA GLU A 202 -21.68 3.68 -5.79
C GLU A 202 -20.86 2.79 -4.87
N LYS A 203 -21.51 1.80 -4.26
CA LYS A 203 -20.86 0.78 -3.42
C LYS A 203 -20.92 -0.59 -4.07
N ILE A 204 -19.77 -1.22 -4.15
CA ILE A 204 -19.57 -2.50 -4.84
C ILE A 204 -19.14 -3.53 -3.79
N ASP A 205 -19.98 -4.56 -3.57
CA ASP A 205 -19.58 -5.74 -2.80
C ASP A 205 -18.78 -6.68 -3.73
N HIS A 206 -17.54 -6.99 -3.36
CA HIS A 206 -16.68 -7.85 -4.18
C HIS A 206 -16.97 -9.34 -3.98
N VAL A 207 -17.88 -9.70 -3.07
CA VAL A 207 -18.47 -11.03 -2.84
C VAL A 207 -17.51 -12.11 -2.34
N ASP A 208 -16.35 -12.24 -2.95
CA ASP A 208 -15.36 -13.27 -2.67
C ASP A 208 -14.73 -13.10 -1.28
N GLY A 209 -14.27 -14.22 -0.72
CA GLY A 209 -13.56 -14.23 0.56
C GLY A 209 -12.39 -15.21 0.56
N VAL A 210 -11.29 -14.82 1.18
CA VAL A 210 -10.06 -15.61 1.27
C VAL A 210 -9.63 -15.71 2.72
N THR A 211 -9.43 -16.94 3.19
CA THR A 211 -8.93 -17.23 4.53
C THR A 211 -7.42 -17.14 4.55
N ILE A 212 -6.88 -16.37 5.50
CA ILE A 212 -5.44 -16.15 5.59
C ILE A 212 -4.74 -17.30 6.30
N GLU A 213 -3.65 -17.78 5.73
CA GLU A 213 -2.78 -18.80 6.34
C GLU A 213 -1.47 -18.19 6.88
N GLU A 214 -0.86 -18.85 7.87
CA GLU A 214 0.40 -18.35 8.46
C GLU A 214 1.56 -18.34 7.46
N ALA A 215 1.61 -19.33 6.56
CA ALA A 215 2.69 -19.46 5.61
C ALA A 215 2.66 -18.35 4.54
N GLU A 216 1.49 -18.02 4.00
CA GLU A 216 1.36 -17.08 2.89
C GLU A 216 1.80 -15.66 3.26
N HIS A 217 1.33 -15.13 4.40
CA HIS A 217 1.68 -13.75 4.76
C HIS A 217 3.16 -13.64 5.13
N MET A 218 3.74 -14.67 5.75
CA MET A 218 5.17 -14.71 6.04
C MET A 218 5.99 -14.79 4.75
N LEU A 219 5.57 -15.57 3.76
CA LEU A 219 6.21 -15.63 2.44
C LEU A 219 6.12 -14.28 1.71
N ALA A 220 4.94 -13.66 1.69
CA ALA A 220 4.77 -12.31 1.15
C ALA A 220 5.70 -11.31 1.85
N THR A 221 5.69 -11.27 3.18
CA THR A 221 6.49 -10.33 3.98
C THR A 221 8.00 -10.55 3.76
N ARG A 222 8.44 -11.80 3.58
CA ARG A 222 9.82 -12.15 3.21
C ARG A 222 10.18 -11.70 1.79
N LEU A 223 9.26 -11.82 0.83
CA LEU A 223 9.46 -11.35 -0.54
C LEU A 223 9.77 -9.84 -0.57
N TRP A 224 9.12 -9.08 0.30
CA TRP A 224 9.35 -7.63 0.49
C TRP A 224 10.64 -7.32 1.29
N GLN A 225 11.26 -8.35 1.87
CA GLN A 225 12.31 -8.28 2.90
C GLN A 225 11.94 -7.29 4.02
N ASN A 226 10.66 -7.29 4.39
CA ASN A 226 10.16 -6.59 5.57
C ASN A 226 10.50 -7.44 6.81
N THR A 227 11.14 -6.83 7.80
CA THR A 227 11.67 -7.53 8.99
C THR A 227 10.93 -7.21 10.29
N ALA A 228 9.71 -6.66 10.22
CA ALA A 228 8.94 -6.38 11.43
C ALA A 228 8.63 -7.68 12.19
N LYS A 229 9.08 -7.74 13.44
CA LYS A 229 9.14 -8.99 14.23
C LYS A 229 7.77 -9.64 14.44
N VAL A 230 6.72 -8.82 14.56
CA VAL A 230 5.35 -9.26 14.83
C VAL A 230 4.76 -10.16 13.73
N HIS A 231 5.33 -10.14 12.52
CA HIS A 231 4.88 -10.99 11.41
C HIS A 231 5.48 -12.40 11.46
N PHE A 232 6.56 -12.61 12.23
CA PHE A 232 7.34 -13.85 12.16
C PHE A 232 7.43 -14.59 13.50
N ASP A 233 7.44 -13.86 14.60
CA ASP A 233 7.70 -14.40 15.92
C ASP A 233 6.55 -14.05 16.88
N ALA A 234 5.73 -15.06 17.15
CA ALA A 234 4.57 -15.02 18.03
C ALA A 234 4.91 -14.65 19.48
N THR A 235 6.17 -14.81 19.92
CA THR A 235 6.58 -14.49 21.30
C THR A 235 6.65 -12.98 21.56
N ASN A 236 6.64 -12.16 20.50
CA ASN A 236 6.61 -10.70 20.62
C ASN A 236 5.24 -10.14 21.02
N ARG A 237 4.21 -10.98 21.12
CA ARG A 237 2.86 -10.56 21.50
C ARG A 237 2.32 -11.36 22.69
N PRO A 238 1.59 -10.71 23.62
CA PRO A 238 0.99 -11.40 24.76
C PRO A 238 -0.06 -12.46 24.39
N ASP A 239 -0.71 -12.31 23.22
CA ASP A 239 -1.73 -13.23 22.73
C ASP A 239 -1.16 -14.47 22.01
N GLY A 240 0.17 -14.55 21.85
CA GLY A 240 0.84 -15.67 21.19
C GLY A 240 0.51 -15.82 19.71
N LYS A 241 -0.04 -14.78 19.06
CA LYS A 241 -0.38 -14.78 17.63
C LYS A 241 0.58 -13.88 16.85
N ARG A 242 0.89 -14.25 15.60
CA ARG A 242 1.54 -13.34 14.65
C ARG A 242 0.52 -12.36 14.11
N LEU A 243 0.94 -11.12 13.94
CA LEU A 243 0.12 -10.10 13.29
C LEU A 243 0.35 -10.17 11.79
N ILE A 244 -0.71 -10.21 10.98
CA ILE A 244 -0.58 -10.14 9.51
C ILE A 244 -0.08 -8.75 9.12
N TYR A 245 0.84 -8.68 8.16
CA TYR A 245 1.28 -7.40 7.60
C TYR A 245 0.09 -6.65 6.98
N GLY A 246 -0.18 -5.42 7.41
CA GLY A 246 -1.29 -4.64 6.88
C GLY A 246 -1.27 -4.47 5.35
N GLY A 247 -0.08 -4.39 4.73
CA GLY A 247 0.04 -4.35 3.27
C GLY A 247 -0.37 -5.67 2.58
N HIS A 248 -0.29 -6.80 3.28
CA HIS A 248 -0.86 -8.06 2.79
C HIS A 248 -2.39 -7.97 2.67
N VAL A 249 -3.06 -7.31 3.62
CA VAL A 249 -4.51 -7.03 3.54
C VAL A 249 -4.83 -6.05 2.41
N ILE A 250 -3.98 -5.06 2.15
CA ILE A 250 -4.11 -4.15 0.98
C ILE A 250 -4.09 -4.95 -0.33
N SER A 251 -3.05 -5.78 -0.53
CA SER A 251 -2.92 -6.62 -1.73
C SER A 251 -4.09 -7.59 -1.89
N LEU A 252 -4.55 -8.21 -0.79
CA LEU A 252 -5.67 -9.14 -0.83
C LEU A 252 -6.98 -8.43 -1.18
N ALA A 253 -7.26 -7.28 -0.55
CA ALA A 253 -8.44 -6.48 -0.88
C ALA A 253 -8.43 -6.02 -2.34
N ARG A 254 -7.26 -5.64 -2.86
CA ARG A 254 -7.08 -5.26 -4.27
C ARG A 254 -7.29 -6.46 -5.20
N ALA A 255 -6.83 -7.65 -4.85
CA ALA A 255 -7.09 -8.85 -5.63
C ALA A 255 -8.60 -9.18 -5.67
N LEU A 256 -9.28 -9.10 -4.52
CA LEU A 256 -10.72 -9.29 -4.42
C LEU A 256 -11.50 -8.23 -5.21
N SER A 257 -11.01 -6.98 -5.25
CA SER A 257 -11.69 -5.90 -5.96
C SER A 257 -11.81 -6.13 -7.46
N PHE A 258 -11.05 -7.07 -8.04
CA PHE A 258 -11.21 -7.46 -9.44
C PHE A 258 -12.67 -7.77 -9.78
N ASN A 259 -13.42 -8.41 -8.86
CA ASN A 259 -14.85 -8.64 -9.04
C ASN A 259 -15.63 -7.32 -8.88
N GLY A 260 -15.98 -6.69 -10.01
CA GLY A 260 -16.68 -5.41 -10.09
C GLY A 260 -15.79 -4.20 -10.41
N LEU A 261 -14.46 -4.34 -10.36
CA LEU A 261 -13.50 -3.29 -10.78
C LEU A 261 -12.37 -3.85 -11.65
N ALA A 262 -12.66 -4.88 -12.47
CA ALA A 262 -11.63 -5.56 -13.26
C ALA A 262 -10.85 -4.61 -14.19
N ASN A 263 -11.50 -3.52 -14.65
CA ASN A 263 -10.92 -2.53 -15.55
C ASN A 263 -10.19 -1.38 -14.86
N ALA A 264 -10.28 -1.23 -13.53
CA ALA A 264 -9.39 -0.35 -12.80
C ALA A 264 -8.01 -1.01 -12.73
N GLN A 265 -7.14 -0.80 -13.73
CA GLN A 265 -5.93 -1.60 -13.95
C GLN A 265 -4.75 -1.18 -13.05
N MET A 266 -4.40 0.10 -13.01
CA MET A 266 -3.17 0.58 -12.34
C MET A 266 -3.48 1.51 -11.18
N ILE A 267 -2.87 1.30 -10.02
CA ILE A 267 -2.93 2.24 -8.89
C ILE A 267 -1.86 3.30 -9.11
N VAL A 268 -2.28 4.57 -9.17
CA VAL A 268 -1.38 5.71 -9.46
C VAL A 268 -1.36 6.77 -8.37
N GLY A 269 -2.30 6.69 -7.42
CA GLY A 269 -2.36 7.60 -6.28
C GLY A 269 -2.80 6.89 -5.00
N LEU A 270 -2.23 7.25 -3.86
CA LEU A 270 -2.63 6.80 -2.53
C LEU A 270 -2.88 8.02 -1.64
N ASN A 271 -4.15 8.27 -1.36
CA ASN A 271 -4.61 9.44 -0.62
C ASN A 271 -4.56 9.18 0.88
N ALA A 272 -5.02 8.01 1.32
CA ALA A 272 -5.03 7.60 2.71
C ALA A 272 -5.07 6.07 2.86
N GLY A 273 -4.71 5.58 4.05
CA GLY A 273 -4.88 4.17 4.39
C GLY A 273 -4.82 3.94 5.89
N ALA A 274 -5.82 3.24 6.44
CA ALA A 274 -5.90 2.89 7.84
C ALA A 274 -5.97 1.37 8.02
N HIS A 275 -5.04 0.83 8.81
CA HIS A 275 -5.10 -0.55 9.31
C HIS A 275 -5.93 -0.56 10.59
N ALA A 276 -7.26 -0.58 10.42
CA ALA A 276 -8.22 -0.24 11.46
C ALA A 276 -8.22 -1.23 12.64
N ASN A 277 -8.16 -2.53 12.35
CA ASN A 277 -8.11 -3.60 13.33
C ASN A 277 -7.09 -4.67 12.94
N PRO A 278 -6.53 -5.42 13.91
CA PRO A 278 -5.56 -6.46 13.62
C PRO A 278 -6.17 -7.64 12.84
N CYS A 279 -5.41 -8.11 11.86
CA CYS A 279 -5.69 -9.32 11.11
C CYS A 279 -4.76 -10.46 11.57
N PHE A 280 -5.29 -11.67 11.63
CA PHE A 280 -4.61 -12.89 12.05
C PHE A 280 -4.84 -14.01 11.06
N ALA A 281 -3.95 -15.01 11.04
CA ALA A 281 -4.22 -16.25 10.31
C ALA A 281 -5.52 -16.91 10.85
N GLY A 282 -6.29 -17.49 9.93
CA GLY A 282 -7.63 -18.00 10.14
C GLY A 282 -8.74 -16.94 9.96
N ASP A 283 -8.42 -15.64 9.92
CA ASP A 283 -9.40 -14.64 9.49
C ASP A 283 -9.72 -14.83 7.99
N THR A 284 -11.01 -14.90 7.64
CA THR A 284 -11.46 -14.81 6.25
C THR A 284 -11.70 -13.35 5.90
N VAL A 285 -10.94 -12.82 4.94
CA VAL A 285 -11.05 -11.44 4.47
C VAL A 285 -11.99 -11.36 3.28
N ARG A 286 -12.88 -10.37 3.31
CA ARG A 286 -13.76 -9.93 2.22
C ARG A 286 -13.49 -8.46 1.95
N ALA A 287 -13.94 -7.94 0.82
CA ALA A 287 -13.76 -6.54 0.49
C ALA A 287 -15.00 -5.92 -0.17
N TRP A 288 -15.12 -4.60 -0.05
CA TRP A 288 -16.07 -3.79 -0.81
C TRP A 288 -15.40 -2.45 -1.17
N SER A 289 -15.89 -1.79 -2.21
CA SER A 289 -15.40 -0.48 -2.63
C SER A 289 -16.52 0.56 -2.72
N GLU A 290 -16.14 1.83 -2.61
CA GLU A 290 -16.98 3.00 -2.86
C GLU A 290 -16.28 3.91 -3.89
N VAL A 291 -17.01 4.33 -4.91
CA VAL A 291 -16.50 5.29 -5.89
C VAL A 291 -16.58 6.68 -5.28
N LEU A 292 -15.42 7.26 -4.96
CA LEU A 292 -15.34 8.56 -4.29
C LEU A 292 -15.30 9.72 -5.29
N ASP A 293 -14.69 9.51 -6.45
CA ASP A 293 -14.50 10.54 -7.46
C ASP A 293 -14.12 9.93 -8.82
N LYS A 294 -14.28 10.70 -9.89
CA LYS A 294 -13.86 10.34 -11.25
C LYS A 294 -13.24 11.56 -11.94
N ALA A 295 -12.18 11.34 -12.71
CA ALA A 295 -11.52 12.41 -13.43
C ALA A 295 -11.08 11.98 -14.84
N ALA A 296 -11.23 12.91 -15.79
CA ALA A 296 -10.51 12.84 -17.05
C ALA A 296 -9.00 13.03 -16.79
N THR A 297 -8.17 12.42 -17.63
CA THR A 297 -6.73 12.56 -17.55
C THR A 297 -6.20 13.36 -18.74
N SER A 298 -4.88 13.55 -18.81
CA SER A 298 -4.23 14.14 -19.98
C SER A 298 -4.29 13.25 -21.23
N HIS A 299 -4.61 11.96 -21.09
CA HIS A 299 -4.71 11.02 -22.21
C HIS A 299 -6.18 10.65 -22.48
N PRO A 300 -6.71 10.84 -23.69
CA PRO A 300 -8.14 10.73 -23.97
C PRO A 300 -8.71 9.31 -23.87
N GLY A 301 -7.85 8.28 -23.94
CA GLY A 301 -8.25 6.87 -23.75
C GLY A 301 -8.11 6.38 -22.31
N VAL A 302 -7.64 7.22 -21.37
CA VAL A 302 -7.39 6.82 -19.98
C VAL A 302 -8.15 7.73 -19.03
N GLY A 303 -8.97 7.14 -18.19
CA GLY A 303 -9.65 7.79 -17.08
C GLY A 303 -8.97 7.50 -15.74
N ALA A 304 -9.30 8.30 -14.73
CA ALA A 304 -8.93 8.05 -13.34
C ALA A 304 -10.19 7.90 -12.48
N ILE A 305 -10.22 6.88 -11.63
CA ILE A 305 -11.28 6.63 -10.65
C ILE A 305 -10.68 6.63 -9.24
N ARG A 306 -11.27 7.40 -8.33
CA ARG A 306 -10.90 7.41 -6.92
C ARG A 306 -11.80 6.45 -6.17
N LEU A 307 -11.19 5.55 -5.44
CA LEU A 307 -11.88 4.47 -4.77
C LEU A 307 -11.51 4.47 -3.29
N ARG A 308 -12.52 4.31 -2.44
CA ARG A 308 -12.32 3.71 -1.13
C ARG A 308 -12.42 2.20 -1.29
N LEU A 309 -11.43 1.46 -0.81
CA LEU A 309 -11.43 0.00 -0.74
C LEU A 309 -11.31 -0.42 0.72
N VAL A 310 -12.30 -1.17 1.18
CA VAL A 310 -12.42 -1.59 2.58
C VAL A 310 -12.34 -3.10 2.66
N ALA A 311 -11.43 -3.60 3.49
CA ALA A 311 -11.34 -5.01 3.80
C ALA A 311 -11.99 -5.29 5.15
N VAL A 312 -12.79 -6.35 5.22
CA VAL A 312 -13.55 -6.73 6.42
C VAL A 312 -13.37 -8.22 6.72
N LYS A 313 -13.56 -8.61 7.98
CA LYS A 313 -13.69 -10.02 8.36
C LYS A 313 -15.02 -10.59 7.88
N HIS A 314 -15.04 -11.88 7.55
CA HIS A 314 -16.28 -12.59 7.27
C HIS A 314 -17.27 -12.47 8.44
N GLY A 315 -18.53 -12.21 8.12
CA GLY A 315 -19.59 -11.95 9.09
C GLY A 315 -19.79 -10.48 9.43
N ALA A 316 -18.94 -9.57 8.93
CA ALA A 316 -19.15 -8.13 9.06
C ALA A 316 -20.49 -7.70 8.42
N PRO A 317 -21.16 -6.66 8.95
CA PRO A 317 -22.31 -6.04 8.30
C PRO A 317 -21.97 -5.57 6.88
N ALA A 318 -22.98 -5.55 6.00
CA ALA A 318 -22.80 -5.05 4.63
C ALA A 318 -22.24 -3.62 4.65
N PHE A 319 -21.17 -3.41 3.88
CA PHE A 319 -20.48 -2.13 3.78
C PHE A 319 -20.03 -1.53 5.14
N ALA A 320 -19.68 -2.38 6.12
CA ALA A 320 -19.19 -1.93 7.41
C ALA A 320 -17.98 -0.99 7.26
N LEU A 321 -18.01 0.15 7.95
CA LEU A 321 -16.93 1.14 7.97
C LEU A 321 -16.73 1.74 9.38
N LYS A 322 -17.38 2.88 9.67
CA LYS A 322 -17.33 3.58 10.95
C LYS A 322 -18.73 3.67 11.54
N GLY A 323 -18.84 3.56 12.85
CA GLY A 323 -20.08 3.84 13.59
C GLY A 323 -20.31 5.35 13.74
N GLU A 324 -21.45 5.71 14.35
CA GLU A 324 -21.80 7.11 14.65
C GLU A 324 -20.78 7.81 15.56
N ASP A 325 -20.02 7.04 16.35
CA ASP A 325 -18.94 7.56 17.20
C ASP A 325 -17.62 7.84 16.44
N GLY A 326 -17.61 7.64 15.13
CA GLY A 326 -16.47 7.86 14.24
C GLY A 326 -15.39 6.78 14.33
N LYS A 327 -15.57 5.72 15.12
CA LYS A 327 -14.63 4.61 15.21
C LYS A 327 -14.93 3.55 14.17
N TYR A 328 -13.89 2.88 13.70
CA TYR A 328 -14.05 1.74 12.81
C TYR A 328 -14.81 0.60 13.49
N HIS A 329 -15.68 -0.05 12.71
CA HIS A 329 -16.32 -1.29 13.13
C HIS A 329 -15.24 -2.34 13.46
N PRO A 330 -15.40 -3.18 14.51
CA PRO A 330 -14.37 -4.15 14.93
C PRO A 330 -13.91 -5.13 13.84
N ASP A 331 -14.78 -5.41 12.87
CA ASP A 331 -14.50 -6.30 11.75
C ASP A 331 -13.85 -5.61 10.54
N VAL A 332 -13.71 -4.28 10.55
CA VAL A 332 -13.00 -3.56 9.47
C VAL A 332 -11.51 -3.68 9.70
N LEU A 333 -10.81 -4.29 8.74
CA LEU A 333 -9.36 -4.49 8.76
C LEU A 333 -8.62 -3.34 8.09
N LEU A 334 -9.15 -2.85 6.98
CA LEU A 334 -8.53 -1.85 6.12
C LEU A 334 -9.58 -0.84 5.64
N ASP A 335 -9.21 0.44 5.60
CA ASP A 335 -9.88 1.50 4.84
C ASP A 335 -8.79 2.21 4.01
N LEU A 336 -8.80 2.00 2.69
CA LEU A 336 -7.80 2.50 1.75
C LEU A 336 -8.45 3.48 0.76
N ASP A 337 -7.87 4.66 0.58
CA ASP A 337 -8.33 5.66 -0.38
C ASP A 337 -7.23 5.89 -1.43
N TYR A 338 -7.53 5.56 -2.69
CA TYR A 338 -6.55 5.52 -3.77
C TYR A 338 -7.16 5.93 -5.11
N TRP A 339 -6.30 6.26 -6.06
CA TRP A 339 -6.64 6.51 -7.47
C TRP A 339 -6.17 5.35 -8.33
N ALA A 340 -7.02 4.90 -9.25
CA ALA A 340 -6.68 3.93 -10.26
C ALA A 340 -6.97 4.44 -11.69
N LEU A 341 -6.22 3.92 -12.67
CA LEU A 341 -6.43 4.17 -14.09
C LEU A 341 -7.37 3.12 -14.69
N ILE A 342 -8.30 3.56 -15.54
CA ILE A 342 -9.37 2.75 -16.13
C ILE A 342 -9.70 3.25 -17.56
N PRO A 343 -10.08 2.38 -18.52
CA PRO A 343 -10.62 2.82 -19.83
C PRO A 343 -11.84 3.74 -19.68
N VAL A 344 -11.94 4.72 -20.58
CA VAL A 344 -13.04 5.70 -20.66
C VAL A 344 -14.06 5.38 -21.74
#